data_AF-A0A0C2ZEF6-F1
#
_entry.id   AF-A0A0C2ZEF6-F1
#
_cell.length_a   1.000
_cell.length_b   1.000
_cell.length_c   1.000
_cell.angle_alpha   90.00
_cell.angle_beta   90.00
_cell.angle_gamma   90.00
#
_symmetry.space_group_name_H-M   'P 1'
#
loop_
_entity.id
_entity.type
_entity.pdbx_description
1 polymer ?
#
loop_
_entity_poly.entity_id
_entity_poly.type
_entity_poly.pdbx_seq_one_letter_code
_entity_poly.pdbx_strand_id
1 'polypeptide(L)'
;MTEKERLKLLAMGGELKNSWIDAFETSSLGAVEIGNSMNKISSLREKTIAEKLNKIAKDLRTDHFLKDYEKQFKAYTHQDINKQIEEAIAKLTHLELPRETLGGYLDHALGLGLLMPQNSSKNSSVEVKKIEEIKVPQVKPVKINSIQLNNFRFFTDDEQNNTFNIDGKNVLIYGENGSGKSSLFKAFEFLAKKKIEADEFESCVNKFSNDSDTFLEFWFDNGKGARIDRDYLEPEENHVFIKNLSIFMPMLNYQKLLQISYSEQSANDEKNLYSFFEAILGEYPIGDNKILSSLRGEKYFAEFKRIINNVLLEEINIALEKFDHNFKISEIVFDGFDKTVFLKIDYFEQDTGKFHLFLNEARLSALAMSIYFAIIKKQFSYLQDESLKILVLDDLLISLDMNNRMHLVDILKSEFSDFQIFFFTHDKGLFEIFKDKMEWKAFEIYVDRHNDGYEIPFLKTSNSLLEQAKLQKHLKNYDCSANLLRQSIEKLLCKFLPPEKLVNRNCKALDLNGLIQNAIAFENAKTAKNQAIINSLTQLQTFRRVILNSGSHYNDVIIYKKELEEAIDLIETLRENLE
;
A
#
# COMPACT_ATOMS: atom_id res chain seq x y z
N MET A 1 -28.22 -46.33 26.91
CA MET A 1 -26.83 -46.48 27.41
C MET A 1 -26.88 -47.45 28.58
N THR A 2 -26.18 -48.58 28.47
CA THR A 2 -26.20 -49.65 29.48
C THR A 2 -25.21 -49.37 30.60
N GLU A 3 -25.45 -49.93 31.79
CA GLU A 3 -24.64 -49.72 32.99
C GLU A 3 -23.16 -50.11 32.81
N LYS A 4 -22.90 -51.02 31.88
CA LYS A 4 -21.55 -51.45 31.46
C LYS A 4 -20.78 -50.36 30.69
N GLU A 5 -21.47 -49.47 29.98
CA GLU A 5 -20.87 -48.32 29.28
C GLU A 5 -20.57 -47.17 30.26
N ARG A 6 -21.37 -47.05 31.32
CA ARG A 6 -21.17 -46.08 32.41
C ARG A 6 -19.93 -46.37 33.25
N LEU A 7 -19.66 -47.65 33.55
CA LEU A 7 -18.47 -48.08 34.29
C LEU A 7 -17.16 -47.94 33.49
N LYS A 8 -17.20 -48.10 32.15
CA LYS A 8 -16.04 -47.83 31.29
C LYS A 8 -15.68 -46.34 31.23
N LEU A 9 -16.67 -45.46 31.21
CA LEU A 9 -16.45 -44.00 31.23
C LEU A 9 -15.88 -43.51 32.57
N LEU A 10 -16.29 -44.12 33.69
CA LEU A 10 -15.74 -43.83 35.02
C LEU A 10 -14.28 -44.29 35.17
N ALA A 11 -13.91 -45.43 34.60
CA ALA A 11 -12.52 -45.91 34.59
C ALA A 11 -11.59 -45.00 33.77
N MET A 12 -12.05 -44.54 32.59
CA MET A 12 -11.29 -43.60 31.75
C MET A 12 -11.11 -42.21 32.39
N GLY A 13 -12.06 -41.76 33.21
CA GLY A 13 -11.94 -40.52 33.98
C GLY A 13 -10.93 -40.59 35.12
N GLY A 14 -10.66 -41.79 35.66
CA GLY A 14 -9.66 -42.01 36.71
C GLY A 14 -8.21 -41.94 36.20
N GLU A 15 -7.94 -42.51 35.04
CA GLU A 15 -6.60 -42.47 34.40
C GLU A 15 -6.22 -41.06 33.96
N LEU A 16 -7.18 -40.28 33.47
CA LEU A 16 -6.99 -38.87 33.15
C LEU A 16 -6.70 -38.03 34.39
N LYS A 17 -7.18 -38.38 35.58
CA LYS A 17 -6.95 -37.58 36.79
C LYS A 17 -5.53 -37.75 37.35
N ASN A 18 -4.94 -38.93 37.21
CA ASN A 18 -3.59 -39.22 37.72
C ASN A 18 -2.48 -38.66 36.80
N SER A 19 -2.72 -38.60 35.49
CA SER A 19 -1.79 -37.97 34.53
C SER A 19 -1.59 -36.46 34.76
N TRP A 20 -2.54 -35.79 35.41
CA TRP A 20 -2.47 -34.34 35.69
C TRP A 20 -1.72 -34.03 36.99
N ILE A 21 -1.67 -34.96 37.94
CA ILE A 21 -0.96 -34.78 39.21
C ILE A 21 0.56 -34.94 38.98
N ASP A 22 0.97 -35.92 38.17
CA ASP A 22 2.39 -36.12 37.82
C ASP A 22 2.96 -34.98 36.94
N ALA A 23 2.13 -34.35 36.10
CA ALA A 23 2.54 -33.22 35.26
C ALA A 23 2.69 -31.89 36.04
N PHE A 24 2.08 -31.78 37.22
CA PHE A 24 2.10 -30.56 38.03
C PHE A 24 3.32 -30.49 38.97
N GLU A 25 3.92 -31.63 39.32
CA GLU A 25 5.05 -31.70 40.27
C GLU A 25 6.43 -31.54 39.62
N THR A 26 6.52 -31.46 38.29
CA THR A 26 7.81 -31.37 37.58
C THR A 26 7.82 -30.35 36.45
N SER A 27 7.83 -29.05 36.77
CA SER A 27 8.72 -28.05 36.14
C SER A 27 8.30 -26.60 36.44
N SER A 28 9.22 -25.87 37.04
CA SER A 28 9.24 -24.42 37.15
C SER A 28 9.66 -23.80 35.81
N LEU A 29 8.72 -23.51 34.90
CA LEU A 29 8.91 -22.69 33.69
C LEU A 29 7.53 -22.19 33.21
N GLY A 30 7.06 -21.12 33.85
CA GLY A 30 5.70 -20.58 33.69
C GLY A 30 5.51 -19.67 32.47
N ALA A 31 4.26 -19.64 31.99
CA ALA A 31 3.61 -18.72 31.04
C ALA A 31 3.63 -19.06 29.54
N VAL A 32 4.73 -19.53 28.93
CA VAL A 32 4.77 -19.73 27.46
C VAL A 32 4.13 -21.06 27.02
N GLU A 33 4.30 -22.14 27.78
CA GLU A 33 3.74 -23.47 27.44
C GLU A 33 2.22 -23.57 27.70
N ILE A 34 1.68 -22.71 28.58
CA ILE A 34 0.25 -22.65 28.89
C ILE A 34 -0.54 -22.10 27.69
N GLY A 35 -0.03 -21.06 27.01
CA GLY A 35 -0.65 -20.48 25.81
C GLY A 35 -0.63 -21.44 24.62
N ASN A 36 0.48 -22.15 24.42
CA ASN A 36 0.61 -23.15 23.35
C ASN A 36 -0.30 -24.37 23.58
N SER A 37 -0.48 -24.79 24.84
CA SER A 37 -1.39 -25.89 25.19
C SER A 37 -2.86 -25.49 25.02
N MET A 38 -3.25 -24.26 25.34
CA MET A 38 -4.63 -23.78 25.12
C MET A 38 -5.01 -23.67 23.64
N ASN A 39 -4.08 -23.22 22.78
CA ASN A 39 -4.29 -23.19 21.31
C ASN A 39 -4.33 -24.60 20.70
N LYS A 40 -3.57 -25.55 21.26
CA LYS A 40 -3.65 -26.96 20.87
C LYS A 40 -4.98 -27.60 21.30
N ILE A 41 -5.54 -27.19 22.44
CA ILE A 41 -6.83 -27.64 22.96
C ILE A 41 -8.02 -27.03 22.18
N SER A 42 -7.95 -25.77 21.72
CA SER A 42 -9.01 -25.18 20.88
C SER A 42 -9.09 -25.86 19.51
N SER A 43 -7.95 -26.07 18.86
CA SER A 43 -7.86 -26.78 17.57
C SER A 43 -8.25 -28.26 17.65
N LEU A 44 -7.93 -28.96 18.75
CA LEU A 44 -8.39 -30.34 18.99
C LEU A 44 -9.89 -30.41 19.30
N ARG A 45 -10.46 -29.42 20.00
CA ARG A 45 -11.91 -29.32 20.24
C ARG A 45 -12.67 -29.09 18.94
N GLU A 46 -12.21 -28.20 18.07
CA GLU A 46 -12.86 -27.91 16.78
C GLU A 46 -12.85 -29.11 15.84
N LYS A 47 -11.71 -29.83 15.73
CA LYS A 47 -11.61 -31.05 14.93
C LYS A 47 -12.53 -32.17 15.43
N THR A 48 -12.58 -32.37 16.75
CA THR A 48 -13.40 -33.44 17.35
C THR A 48 -14.91 -33.13 17.27
N ILE A 49 -15.29 -31.85 17.35
CA ILE A 49 -16.67 -31.40 17.20
C ILE A 49 -17.09 -31.48 15.73
N ALA A 50 -16.24 -31.07 14.78
CA ALA A 50 -16.52 -31.19 13.35
C ALA A 50 -16.64 -32.65 12.89
N GLU A 51 -15.80 -33.56 13.39
CA GLU A 51 -15.90 -35.00 13.11
C GLU A 51 -17.15 -35.64 13.71
N LYS A 52 -17.55 -35.23 14.93
CA LYS A 52 -18.81 -35.69 15.55
C LYS A 52 -20.04 -35.12 14.84
N LEU A 53 -20.01 -33.85 14.41
CA LEU A 53 -21.10 -33.23 13.64
C LEU A 53 -21.23 -33.84 12.25
N ASN A 54 -20.12 -34.15 11.57
CA ASN A 54 -20.16 -34.87 10.29
C ASN A 54 -20.66 -36.31 10.44
N LYS A 55 -20.36 -36.98 11.55
CA LYS A 55 -20.92 -38.31 11.85
C LYS A 55 -22.42 -38.24 12.17
N ILE A 56 -22.85 -37.26 12.97
CA ILE A 56 -24.24 -37.00 13.31
C ILE A 56 -25.06 -36.59 12.07
N ALA A 57 -24.51 -35.76 11.18
CA ALA A 57 -25.15 -35.37 9.92
C ALA A 57 -25.27 -36.55 8.93
N LYS A 58 -24.36 -37.53 9.01
CA LYS A 58 -24.41 -38.78 8.21
C LYS A 58 -25.43 -39.77 8.77
N ASP A 59 -25.62 -39.78 10.09
CA ASP A 59 -26.57 -40.65 10.79
C ASP A 59 -28.02 -40.07 10.80
N LEU A 60 -28.22 -38.78 10.49
CA LEU A 60 -29.52 -38.09 10.49
C LEU A 60 -30.28 -38.10 9.14
N ARG A 61 -29.89 -38.95 8.18
CA ARG A 61 -30.70 -39.23 6.98
C ARG A 61 -31.77 -40.30 7.25
N THR A 62 -32.68 -40.03 8.18
CA THR A 62 -33.99 -40.67 8.23
C THR A 62 -34.95 -39.79 9.02
N ASP A 63 -36.06 -39.44 8.37
CA ASP A 63 -37.08 -38.53 8.86
C ASP A 63 -37.66 -38.91 10.23
N HIS A 64 -38.08 -37.87 10.96
CA HIS A 64 -39.13 -37.89 11.99
C HIS A 64 -38.75 -38.08 13.48
N PHE A 65 -37.80 -37.32 14.05
CA PHE A 65 -37.61 -37.32 15.52
C PHE A 65 -37.07 -36.01 16.16
N LEU A 66 -37.36 -34.83 15.57
CA LEU A 66 -36.75 -33.55 16.02
C LEU A 66 -37.56 -32.70 17.01
N LYS A 67 -38.82 -33.03 17.35
CA LYS A 67 -39.64 -32.16 18.22
C LYS A 67 -39.61 -32.47 19.72
N ASP A 68 -39.20 -33.68 20.13
CA ASP A 68 -39.17 -34.05 21.55
C ASP A 68 -37.82 -33.77 22.23
N TYR A 69 -36.72 -33.71 21.48
CA TYR A 69 -35.38 -33.47 22.02
C TYR A 69 -35.13 -32.00 22.42
N GLU A 70 -35.74 -31.03 21.73
CA GLU A 70 -35.65 -29.61 22.10
C GLU A 70 -36.30 -29.30 23.46
N LYS A 71 -37.27 -30.13 23.87
CA LYS A 71 -38.00 -29.92 25.12
C LYS A 71 -37.23 -30.42 26.36
N GLN A 72 -36.38 -31.43 26.21
CA GLN A 72 -35.55 -31.95 27.30
C GLN A 72 -34.22 -31.19 27.46
N PHE A 73 -33.68 -30.58 26.41
CA PHE A 73 -32.39 -29.87 26.49
C PHE A 73 -32.48 -28.46 27.11
N LYS A 74 -33.67 -27.85 27.15
CA LYS A 74 -33.90 -26.54 27.81
C LYS A 74 -33.90 -26.59 29.35
N ALA A 75 -33.78 -27.77 29.95
CA ALA A 75 -33.77 -27.94 31.41
C ALA A 75 -32.35 -28.06 32.03
N TYR A 76 -31.29 -28.12 31.21
CA TYR A 76 -29.90 -28.14 31.66
C TYR A 76 -29.17 -26.90 31.13
N THR A 77 -29.46 -25.73 31.71
CA THR A 77 -28.79 -24.50 31.29
C THR A 77 -28.54 -23.55 32.46
N HIS A 78 -27.32 -23.00 32.46
CA HIS A 78 -26.81 -21.85 33.21
C HIS A 78 -26.44 -22.00 34.70
N GLN A 79 -27.15 -22.79 35.51
CA GLN A 79 -26.87 -22.78 36.96
C GLN A 79 -25.58 -23.51 37.37
N ASP A 80 -25.27 -24.65 36.74
CA ASP A 80 -24.09 -25.46 37.10
C ASP A 80 -22.77 -24.88 36.59
N ILE A 81 -22.80 -24.17 35.45
CA ILE A 81 -21.59 -23.56 34.86
C ILE A 81 -21.22 -22.29 35.62
N ASN A 82 -22.20 -21.46 35.99
CA ASN A 82 -21.94 -20.26 36.79
C ASN A 82 -21.41 -20.61 38.18
N LYS A 83 -21.90 -21.70 38.80
CA LYS A 83 -21.38 -22.19 40.08
C LYS A 83 -19.92 -22.65 39.99
N GLN A 84 -19.54 -23.33 38.91
CA GLN A 84 -18.14 -23.75 38.68
C GLN A 84 -17.22 -22.56 38.39
N ILE A 85 -17.72 -21.51 37.76
CA ILE A 85 -16.98 -20.27 37.50
C ILE A 85 -16.82 -19.46 38.80
N GLU A 86 -17.86 -19.34 39.63
CA GLU A 86 -17.77 -18.70 40.94
C GLU A 86 -16.81 -19.43 41.90
N GLU A 87 -16.82 -20.77 41.91
CA GLU A 87 -15.87 -21.58 42.68
C GLU A 87 -14.42 -21.44 42.18
N ALA A 88 -14.21 -21.17 40.88
CA ALA A 88 -12.90 -20.90 40.31
C ALA A 88 -12.40 -19.48 40.64
N ILE A 89 -13.29 -18.48 40.62
CA ILE A 89 -12.99 -17.09 41.00
C ILE A 89 -12.69 -16.99 42.51
N ALA A 90 -13.41 -17.74 43.36
CA ALA A 90 -13.15 -17.84 44.79
C ALA A 90 -11.78 -18.48 45.11
N LYS A 91 -11.26 -19.34 44.23
CA LYS A 91 -9.91 -19.92 44.36
C LYS A 91 -8.80 -18.98 43.89
N LEU A 92 -9.09 -18.09 42.93
CA LEU A 92 -8.14 -17.10 42.41
C LEU A 92 -8.00 -15.86 43.31
N THR A 93 -8.99 -15.57 44.15
CA THR A 93 -8.98 -14.42 45.08
C THR A 93 -8.07 -14.59 46.29
N HIS A 94 -7.49 -15.78 46.51
CA HIS A 94 -6.49 -16.04 47.55
C HIS A 94 -5.03 -15.87 47.09
N LEU A 95 -4.79 -15.49 45.83
CA LEU A 95 -3.48 -15.13 45.32
C LEU A 95 -3.42 -13.60 45.19
N GLU A 96 -2.63 -12.93 46.03
CA GLU A 96 -2.32 -11.51 45.91
C GLU A 96 -1.58 -11.25 44.59
N LEU A 97 -2.33 -11.01 43.52
CA LEU A 97 -1.80 -10.58 42.23
C LEU A 97 -2.13 -9.10 41.99
N PRO A 98 -1.20 -8.30 41.42
CA PRO A 98 -1.41 -6.87 41.20
C PRO A 98 -2.63 -6.58 40.32
N ARG A 99 -3.45 -5.60 40.72
CA ARG A 99 -4.71 -5.23 40.05
C ARG A 99 -4.59 -4.90 38.56
N GLU A 100 -3.40 -4.52 38.10
CA GLU A 100 -3.12 -4.16 36.70
C GLU A 100 -3.12 -5.37 35.76
N THR A 101 -2.80 -6.57 36.26
CA THR A 101 -2.74 -7.79 35.44
C THR A 101 -4.13 -8.38 35.19
N LEU A 102 -5.06 -8.22 36.14
CA LEU A 102 -6.43 -8.73 36.04
C LEU A 102 -7.29 -7.95 35.03
N GLY A 103 -7.03 -6.65 34.86
CA GLY A 103 -7.75 -5.82 33.87
C GLY A 103 -7.50 -6.27 32.43
N GLY A 104 -6.24 -6.58 32.08
CA GLY A 104 -5.88 -7.00 30.72
C GLY A 104 -6.47 -8.34 30.28
N TYR A 105 -6.65 -9.30 31.20
CA TYR A 105 -7.27 -10.59 30.87
C TYR A 105 -8.79 -10.50 30.70
N LEU A 106 -9.45 -9.61 31.43
CA LEU A 106 -10.89 -9.36 31.33
C LEU A 106 -11.26 -8.66 30.01
N ASP A 107 -10.46 -7.69 29.58
CA ASP A 107 -10.65 -7.00 28.30
C ASP A 107 -10.42 -7.93 27.10
N HIS A 108 -9.45 -8.85 27.20
CA HIS A 108 -9.19 -9.86 26.17
C HIS A 108 -10.33 -10.90 26.07
N ALA A 109 -10.99 -11.24 27.19
CA ALA A 109 -12.13 -12.16 27.20
C ALA A 109 -13.43 -11.51 26.65
N LEU A 110 -13.63 -10.21 26.88
CA LEU A 110 -14.74 -9.43 26.31
C LEU A 110 -14.55 -9.18 24.81
N GLY A 111 -13.32 -8.89 24.36
CA GLY A 111 -12.97 -8.71 22.95
C GLY A 111 -13.12 -9.99 22.10
N LEU A 112 -13.01 -11.17 22.72
CA LEU A 112 -13.27 -12.47 22.09
C LEU A 112 -14.75 -12.91 22.19
N GLY A 113 -15.64 -12.11 22.77
CA GLY A 113 -17.07 -12.42 22.90
C GLY A 113 -17.41 -13.55 23.88
N LEU A 114 -16.51 -13.90 24.81
CA LEU A 114 -16.68 -15.00 25.76
C LEU A 114 -17.56 -14.65 26.97
N LEU A 115 -17.94 -13.38 27.13
CA LEU A 115 -18.85 -12.89 28.18
C LEU A 115 -19.90 -11.96 27.56
N MET A 116 -21.18 -12.21 27.83
CA MET A 116 -22.29 -11.33 27.45
C MET A 116 -22.58 -10.31 28.57
N PRO A 117 -22.91 -9.04 28.26
CA PRO A 117 -23.27 -8.07 29.27
C PRO A 117 -24.66 -8.41 29.86
N GLN A 118 -24.72 -8.60 31.17
CA GLN A 118 -25.96 -8.81 31.90
C GLN A 118 -26.75 -7.49 31.98
N ASN A 119 -27.91 -7.43 31.33
CA ASN A 119 -28.93 -6.42 31.62
C ASN A 119 -29.59 -6.74 32.97
N SER A 120 -29.28 -5.97 34.02
CA SER A 120 -30.19 -5.80 35.15
C SER A 120 -30.10 -4.38 35.71
N SER A 121 -31.25 -3.71 35.75
CA SER A 121 -31.42 -2.35 36.25
C SER A 121 -31.43 -2.33 37.79
N LYS A 122 -30.58 -1.51 38.42
CA LYS A 122 -30.98 -0.35 39.27
C LYS A 122 -29.79 0.25 40.04
N ASN A 123 -29.64 1.56 39.85
CA ASN A 123 -29.06 2.56 40.75
C ASN A 123 -27.63 2.40 41.29
N SER A 124 -26.68 2.96 40.56
CA SER A 124 -25.70 3.90 41.11
C SER A 124 -25.05 4.69 39.97
N SER A 125 -25.22 6.01 39.99
CA SER A 125 -24.57 6.96 39.10
C SER A 125 -23.04 6.90 39.29
N VAL A 126 -22.35 6.32 38.31
CA VAL A 126 -20.91 6.49 38.13
C VAL A 126 -20.71 6.85 36.66
N GLU A 127 -20.23 8.05 36.39
CA GLU A 127 -19.84 8.50 35.05
C GLU A 127 -18.77 7.54 34.50
N VAL A 128 -19.14 6.74 33.51
CA VAL A 128 -18.19 5.99 32.70
C VAL A 128 -17.48 6.99 31.80
N LYS A 129 -16.32 7.48 32.23
CA LYS A 129 -15.35 8.11 31.32
C LYS A 129 -15.05 7.10 30.21
N LYS A 130 -15.32 7.49 28.97
CA LYS A 130 -14.86 6.78 27.76
C LYS A 130 -13.41 6.36 27.98
N ILE A 131 -13.16 5.06 28.01
CA ILE A 131 -11.81 4.53 27.85
C ILE A 131 -11.48 4.80 26.40
N GLU A 132 -10.72 5.87 26.17
CA GLU A 132 -10.07 6.11 24.88
C GLU A 132 -9.19 4.89 24.61
N GLU A 133 -9.44 4.23 23.47
CA GLU A 133 -8.52 3.23 22.93
C GLU A 133 -7.11 3.81 23.03
N ILE A 134 -6.22 3.10 23.73
CA ILE A 134 -4.80 3.41 23.74
C ILE A 134 -4.31 3.16 22.31
N LYS A 135 -4.40 4.21 21.48
CA LYS A 135 -3.64 4.28 20.24
C LYS A 135 -2.18 4.23 20.64
N VAL A 136 -1.52 3.10 20.40
CA VAL A 136 -0.06 3.07 20.30
C VAL A 136 0.30 4.24 19.38
N PRO A 137 1.09 5.23 19.83
CA PRO A 137 1.36 6.41 19.03
C PRO A 137 2.03 5.95 17.74
N GLN A 138 1.30 6.00 16.62
CA GLN A 138 1.91 5.76 15.33
C GLN A 138 2.86 6.92 15.07
N VAL A 139 4.15 6.65 15.20
CA VAL A 139 5.19 7.61 14.82
C VAL A 139 4.95 7.93 13.35
N LYS A 140 4.69 9.20 13.07
CA LYS A 140 4.47 9.66 11.70
C LYS A 140 5.74 9.32 10.88
N PRO A 141 5.61 8.64 9.73
CA PRO A 141 6.77 8.29 8.93
C PRO A 141 7.46 9.56 8.42
N VAL A 142 8.79 9.52 8.40
CA VAL A 142 9.62 10.60 7.86
C VAL A 142 9.42 10.67 6.36
N LYS A 143 9.37 11.89 5.82
CA LYS A 143 9.17 12.14 4.40
C LYS A 143 10.35 12.91 3.81
N ILE A 144 10.63 12.66 2.53
CA ILE A 144 11.61 13.37 1.73
C ILE A 144 10.98 14.68 1.24
N ASN A 145 11.62 15.80 1.56
CA ASN A 145 11.25 17.13 1.12
C ASN A 145 12.00 17.56 -0.13
N SER A 146 13.26 17.19 -0.27
CA SER A 146 14.04 17.52 -1.46
C SER A 146 15.13 16.49 -1.72
N ILE A 147 15.55 16.39 -2.99
CA ILE A 147 16.65 15.53 -3.46
C ILE A 147 17.51 16.35 -4.41
N GLN A 148 18.83 16.38 -4.21
CA GLN A 148 19.79 17.01 -5.11
C GLN A 148 20.80 15.99 -5.65
N LEU A 149 21.04 16.03 -6.96
CA LEU A 149 21.99 15.17 -7.68
C LEU A 149 23.12 16.01 -8.26
N ASN A 150 24.14 16.37 -7.46
CA ASN A 150 25.21 17.24 -7.90
C ASN A 150 26.33 16.46 -8.59
N ASN A 151 26.64 16.79 -9.85
CA ASN A 151 27.66 16.10 -10.65
C ASN A 151 27.53 14.56 -10.64
N PHE A 152 26.29 14.08 -10.57
CA PHE A 152 25.95 12.66 -10.47
C PHE A 152 25.42 12.15 -11.82
N ARG A 153 26.18 11.26 -12.44
CA ARG A 153 25.95 10.70 -13.78
C ARG A 153 25.84 11.79 -14.84
N PHE A 154 24.65 12.05 -15.36
CA PHE A 154 24.43 13.10 -16.36
C PHE A 154 23.99 14.43 -15.73
N PHE A 155 23.59 14.44 -14.44
CA PHE A 155 23.26 15.67 -13.75
C PHE A 155 24.52 16.49 -13.50
N THR A 156 24.42 17.80 -13.69
CA THR A 156 25.49 18.78 -13.47
C THR A 156 25.32 19.46 -12.11
N ASP A 157 26.12 20.49 -11.86
CA ASP A 157 26.05 21.39 -10.71
C ASP A 157 24.94 22.46 -10.82
N ASP A 158 24.15 22.46 -11.90
CA ASP A 158 23.04 23.40 -12.07
C ASP A 158 21.88 23.07 -11.14
N GLU A 159 21.76 23.83 -10.05
CA GLU A 159 20.70 23.69 -9.05
C GLU A 159 19.28 23.68 -9.63
N GLN A 160 19.04 24.40 -10.74
CA GLN A 160 17.71 24.45 -11.35
C GLN A 160 17.33 23.12 -12.00
N ASN A 161 18.33 22.37 -12.45
CA ASN A 161 18.16 21.13 -13.20
C ASN A 161 18.54 19.87 -12.41
N ASN A 162 19.11 20.02 -11.21
CA ASN A 162 19.56 18.90 -10.38
C ASN A 162 18.80 18.72 -9.06
N THR A 163 17.88 19.63 -8.71
CA THR A 163 17.17 19.62 -7.43
C THR A 163 15.66 19.37 -7.58
N PHE A 164 15.15 18.35 -6.91
CA PHE A 164 13.75 17.94 -6.89
C PHE A 164 13.08 18.40 -5.58
N ASN A 165 12.32 19.50 -5.62
CA ASN A 165 11.58 20.03 -4.46
C ASN A 165 10.20 19.34 -4.30
N ILE A 166 10.13 18.36 -3.40
CA ILE A 166 9.03 17.40 -3.26
C ILE A 166 7.99 17.80 -2.20
N ASP A 167 8.43 18.50 -1.15
CA ASP A 167 7.56 18.99 -0.06
C ASP A 167 6.80 17.87 0.68
N GLY A 168 7.41 16.68 0.83
CA GLY A 168 6.81 15.54 1.52
C GLY A 168 5.61 14.91 0.80
N LYS A 169 5.38 15.25 -0.47
CA LYS A 169 4.30 14.69 -1.29
C LYS A 169 4.74 13.41 -2.01
N ASN A 170 3.78 12.65 -2.50
CA ASN A 170 4.06 11.61 -3.49
C ASN A 170 4.57 12.27 -4.78
N VAL A 171 5.42 11.58 -5.52
CA VAL A 171 6.12 12.12 -6.68
C VAL A 171 5.79 11.31 -7.91
N LEU A 172 5.40 12.00 -8.98
CA LEU A 172 5.17 11.41 -10.30
C LEU A 172 6.15 12.04 -11.28
N ILE A 173 6.98 11.23 -11.92
CA ILE A 173 8.04 11.69 -12.82
C ILE A 173 7.82 11.10 -14.20
N TYR A 174 7.59 11.98 -15.16
CA TYR A 174 7.74 11.65 -16.56
C TYR A 174 9.16 11.94 -17.02
N GLY A 175 9.68 11.14 -17.94
CA GLY A 175 10.86 11.53 -18.68
C GLY A 175 11.06 10.71 -19.94
N GLU A 176 11.70 11.29 -20.93
CA GLU A 176 12.03 10.58 -22.17
C GLU A 176 13.16 9.56 -21.95
N ASN A 177 13.41 8.69 -22.93
CA ASN A 177 14.55 7.79 -22.87
C ASN A 177 15.85 8.60 -22.89
N GLY A 178 16.78 8.30 -21.99
CA GLY A 178 18.03 9.06 -21.84
C GLY A 178 17.95 10.32 -20.97
N SER A 179 16.76 10.75 -20.54
CA SER A 179 16.56 11.98 -19.76
C SER A 179 17.19 11.99 -18.35
N GLY A 180 17.61 10.84 -17.81
CA GLY A 180 18.22 10.77 -16.48
C GLY A 180 17.35 10.20 -15.35
N LYS A 181 16.14 9.70 -15.64
CA LYS A 181 15.28 8.99 -14.65
C LYS A 181 16.03 7.89 -13.88
N SER A 182 16.82 7.08 -14.59
CA SER A 182 17.60 6.00 -13.99
C SER A 182 18.72 6.49 -13.05
N SER A 183 19.14 7.75 -13.15
CA SER A 183 20.07 8.35 -12.18
C SER A 183 19.35 8.63 -10.86
N LEU A 184 18.12 9.14 -10.90
CA LEU A 184 17.31 9.33 -9.70
C LEU A 184 16.93 7.98 -9.07
N PHE A 185 16.60 6.97 -9.88
CA PHE A 185 16.44 5.60 -9.37
C PHE A 185 17.73 5.09 -8.71
N LYS A 186 18.91 5.33 -9.30
CA LYS A 186 20.19 4.96 -8.69
C LYS A 186 20.45 5.70 -7.36
N ALA A 187 20.05 6.96 -7.26
CA ALA A 187 20.18 7.73 -6.02
C ALA A 187 19.37 7.09 -4.89
N PHE A 188 18.14 6.62 -5.16
CA PHE A 188 17.35 5.86 -4.20
C PHE A 188 17.98 4.50 -3.86
N GLU A 189 18.59 3.82 -4.84
CA GLU A 189 19.32 2.57 -4.58
C GLU A 189 20.49 2.82 -3.61
N PHE A 190 21.24 3.91 -3.80
CA PHE A 190 22.30 4.32 -2.89
C PHE A 190 21.76 4.65 -1.50
N LEU A 191 20.70 5.44 -1.39
CA LEU A 191 20.06 5.74 -0.11
C LEU A 191 19.61 4.49 0.65
N ALA A 192 19.18 3.45 -0.07
CA ALA A 192 18.74 2.18 0.49
C ALA A 192 19.89 1.20 0.76
N LYS A 193 21.17 1.52 0.50
CA LYS A 193 22.28 0.61 0.84
C LYS A 193 22.80 0.89 2.25
N LYS A 194 23.19 -0.17 2.97
CA LYS A 194 23.94 -0.04 4.24
C LYS A 194 25.28 0.65 3.99
N LYS A 195 25.96 0.20 2.94
CA LYS A 195 27.27 0.69 2.50
C LYS A 195 27.34 0.68 0.98
N ILE A 196 27.94 1.73 0.44
CA ILE A 196 28.21 1.88 -1.00
C ILE A 196 29.70 1.64 -1.20
N GLU A 197 30.05 0.80 -2.18
CA GLU A 197 31.45 0.58 -2.52
C GLU A 197 32.02 1.81 -3.24
N ALA A 198 33.25 2.21 -2.92
CA ALA A 198 33.85 3.43 -3.48
C ALA A 198 33.91 3.40 -5.02
N ASP A 199 34.29 2.27 -5.61
CA ASP A 199 34.31 2.09 -7.07
C ASP A 199 32.91 2.18 -7.69
N GLU A 200 31.87 1.75 -6.97
CA GLU A 200 30.48 1.86 -7.42
C GLU A 200 30.05 3.33 -7.45
N PHE A 201 30.36 4.10 -6.40
CA PHE A 201 30.08 5.53 -6.37
C PHE A 201 30.85 6.28 -7.45
N GLU A 202 32.14 6.00 -7.61
CA GLU A 202 33.00 6.65 -8.61
C GLU A 202 32.53 6.36 -10.04
N SER A 203 31.97 5.17 -10.30
CA SER A 203 31.36 4.85 -11.60
C SER A 203 30.15 5.72 -11.96
N CYS A 204 29.54 6.37 -10.95
CA CYS A 204 28.39 7.27 -11.09
C CYS A 204 28.79 8.75 -11.09
N VAL A 205 30.07 9.10 -11.02
CA VAL A 205 30.53 10.49 -11.13
C VAL A 205 30.34 11.01 -12.56
N ASN A 206 29.88 12.26 -12.69
CA ASN A 206 29.73 12.90 -13.99
C ASN A 206 31.10 13.09 -14.66
N LYS A 207 31.30 12.41 -15.79
CA LYS A 207 32.57 12.42 -16.55
C LYS A 207 32.88 13.74 -17.24
N PHE A 208 31.90 14.63 -17.33
CA PHE A 208 32.01 15.94 -17.97
C PHE A 208 32.14 17.08 -16.94
N SER A 209 32.02 16.78 -15.64
CA SER A 209 32.25 17.78 -14.60
C SER A 209 33.73 18.11 -14.48
N ASN A 210 34.06 19.40 -14.52
CA ASN A 210 35.38 19.91 -14.15
C ASN A 210 35.51 20.09 -12.62
N ASP A 211 34.38 20.09 -11.91
CA ASP A 211 34.30 20.14 -10.46
C ASP A 211 34.37 18.72 -9.88
N SER A 212 35.13 18.58 -8.81
CA SER A 212 35.28 17.33 -8.07
C SER A 212 34.13 17.08 -7.09
N ASP A 213 33.31 18.08 -6.74
CA ASP A 213 32.24 17.87 -5.76
C ASP A 213 31.05 17.12 -6.38
N THR A 214 31.05 15.80 -6.21
CA THR A 214 29.94 14.91 -6.60
C THR A 214 29.26 14.42 -5.35
N PHE A 215 27.97 14.68 -5.22
CA PHE A 215 27.19 14.23 -4.08
C PHE A 215 25.73 14.00 -4.43
N LEU A 216 25.09 13.17 -3.62
CA LEU A 216 23.63 13.10 -3.50
C LEU A 216 23.25 13.69 -2.15
N GLU A 217 22.21 14.52 -2.12
CA GLU A 217 21.69 15.05 -0.86
C GLU A 217 20.18 14.86 -0.79
N PHE A 218 19.72 14.33 0.35
CA PHE A 218 18.31 14.11 0.66
C PHE A 218 17.94 14.92 1.89
N TRP A 219 16.95 15.80 1.80
CA TRP A 219 16.44 16.56 2.95
C TRP A 219 15.07 16.03 3.36
N PHE A 220 14.87 15.89 4.67
CA PHE A 220 13.69 15.28 5.26
C PHE A 220 12.83 16.27 6.04
N ASP A 221 11.57 15.92 6.28
CA ASP A 221 10.61 16.74 7.04
C ASP A 221 10.88 16.83 8.54
N ASN A 222 11.76 15.98 9.08
CA ASN A 222 12.27 16.08 10.44
C ASN A 222 13.49 17.02 10.58
N GLY A 223 13.84 17.76 9.52
CA GLY A 223 14.92 18.75 9.51
C GLY A 223 16.34 18.16 9.39
N LYS A 224 16.45 16.83 9.21
CA LYS A 224 17.73 16.17 8.94
C LYS A 224 18.00 16.14 7.42
N GLY A 225 19.28 16.04 7.06
CA GLY A 225 19.71 15.77 5.69
C GLY A 225 20.67 14.57 5.66
N ALA A 226 20.58 13.73 4.63
CA ALA A 226 21.53 12.65 4.37
C ALA A 226 22.31 12.97 3.10
N ARG A 227 23.63 13.07 3.23
CA ARG A 227 24.57 13.31 2.13
C ARG A 227 25.32 12.03 1.81
N ILE A 228 25.48 11.75 0.52
CA ILE A 228 26.26 10.63 0.01
C ILE A 228 27.30 11.19 -0.95
N ASP A 229 28.57 11.03 -0.60
CA ASP A 229 29.71 11.44 -1.40
C ASP A 229 30.91 10.51 -1.12
N ARG A 230 32.11 10.88 -1.58
CA ARG A 230 33.33 10.08 -1.39
C ARG A 230 33.73 9.90 0.07
N ASP A 231 33.35 10.82 0.94
CA ASP A 231 33.65 10.78 2.36
C ASP A 231 32.52 10.10 3.16
N TYR A 232 31.28 10.13 2.65
CA TYR A 232 30.09 9.57 3.29
C TYR A 232 29.42 8.50 2.42
N LEU A 233 29.94 7.27 2.47
CA LEU A 233 29.41 6.11 1.71
C LEU A 233 28.52 5.15 2.55
N GLU A 234 28.17 5.54 3.77
CA GLU A 234 27.30 4.78 4.68
C GLU A 234 26.05 5.62 5.03
N PRO A 235 25.01 5.63 4.18
CA PRO A 235 23.85 6.53 4.30
C PRO A 235 23.07 6.37 5.61
N GLU A 236 23.15 5.21 6.26
CA GLU A 236 22.43 4.90 7.50
C GLU A 236 23.18 5.28 8.79
N GLU A 237 24.50 5.53 8.73
CA GLU A 237 25.39 5.63 9.91
C GLU A 237 24.90 6.66 10.95
N ASN A 238 24.21 7.72 10.49
CA ASN A 238 23.69 8.81 11.33
C ASN A 238 22.16 8.97 11.28
N HIS A 239 21.45 8.05 10.62
CA HIS A 239 20.02 8.17 10.34
C HIS A 239 19.27 6.87 10.63
N VAL A 240 18.85 6.70 11.89
CA VAL A 240 18.06 5.52 12.35
C VAL A 240 16.84 5.26 11.46
N PHE A 241 16.19 6.32 10.98
CA PHE A 241 15.00 6.22 10.12
C PHE A 241 15.29 5.74 8.68
N ILE A 242 16.54 5.82 8.23
CA ILE A 242 17.00 5.34 6.90
C ILE A 242 17.46 3.89 6.97
N LYS A 243 18.02 3.45 8.11
CA LYS A 243 18.52 2.07 8.33
C LYS A 243 17.54 0.99 7.90
N ASN A 244 16.25 1.28 8.04
CA ASN A 244 15.18 0.38 7.65
C ASN A 244 15.08 0.19 6.13
N LEU A 245 15.42 1.17 5.30
CA LEU A 245 15.37 1.03 3.83
C LEU A 245 16.28 -0.07 3.30
N SER A 246 17.44 -0.29 3.93
CA SER A 246 18.40 -1.32 3.52
C SER A 246 17.93 -2.74 3.75
N ILE A 247 16.89 -2.90 4.57
CA ILE A 247 16.24 -4.18 4.83
C ILE A 247 15.21 -4.49 3.74
N PHE A 248 14.60 -3.47 3.13
CA PHE A 248 13.36 -3.62 2.36
C PHE A 248 13.50 -3.34 0.87
N MET A 249 14.51 -2.56 0.46
CA MET A 249 14.75 -2.10 -0.91
C MET A 249 13.43 -1.92 -1.70
N PRO A 250 12.53 -1.00 -1.27
CA PRO A 250 11.15 -0.89 -1.74
C PRO A 250 11.09 -0.23 -3.13
N MET A 251 11.83 -0.82 -4.05
CA MET A 251 12.11 -0.35 -5.38
C MET A 251 11.73 -1.45 -6.35
N LEU A 252 10.75 -1.18 -7.18
CA LEU A 252 10.24 -2.10 -8.16
C LEU A 252 10.48 -1.51 -9.54
N ASN A 253 10.99 -2.31 -10.46
CA ASN A 253 11.09 -1.96 -11.86
C ASN A 253 10.54 -3.10 -12.72
N TYR A 254 10.33 -2.83 -14.01
CA TYR A 254 9.81 -3.84 -14.93
C TYR A 254 10.68 -5.12 -14.98
N GLN A 255 12.01 -5.00 -14.90
CA GLN A 255 12.92 -6.16 -14.91
C GLN A 255 12.67 -7.10 -13.72
N LYS A 256 12.44 -6.52 -12.53
CA LYS A 256 12.08 -7.26 -11.32
C LYS A 256 10.75 -7.99 -11.44
N LEU A 257 9.77 -7.41 -12.16
CA LEU A 257 8.49 -8.08 -12.44
C LEU A 257 8.67 -9.27 -13.40
N LEU A 258 9.56 -9.13 -14.38
CA LEU A 258 9.85 -10.21 -15.32
C LEU A 258 10.45 -11.44 -14.66
N GLN A 259 11.15 -11.32 -13.53
CA GLN A 259 11.77 -12.48 -12.87
C GLN A 259 10.77 -13.58 -12.48
N ILE A 260 9.53 -13.21 -12.14
CA ILE A 260 8.46 -14.16 -11.81
C ILE A 260 7.90 -14.84 -13.07
N SER A 261 7.95 -14.14 -14.21
CA SER A 261 7.38 -14.58 -15.49
C SER A 261 8.40 -15.33 -16.36
N TYR A 262 9.66 -14.91 -16.29
CA TYR A 262 10.79 -15.32 -17.11
C TYR A 262 12.02 -15.57 -16.23
N SER A 263 12.02 -16.66 -15.45
CA SER A 263 13.27 -17.12 -14.80
C SER A 263 14.10 -17.98 -15.77
N GLU A 264 15.43 -17.79 -15.75
CA GLU A 264 16.39 -18.52 -16.60
C GLU A 264 16.59 -19.98 -16.16
N GLN A 265 16.28 -20.30 -14.91
CA GLN A 265 16.36 -21.66 -14.36
C GLN A 265 15.00 -22.35 -14.44
N SER A 266 14.75 -22.99 -15.58
CA SER A 266 13.59 -23.87 -15.79
C SER A 266 14.01 -25.33 -15.66
N ALA A 267 13.70 -25.95 -14.52
CA ALA A 267 13.69 -27.40 -14.41
C ALA A 267 12.29 -27.89 -14.87
N ASN A 268 12.22 -28.80 -15.86
CA ASN A 268 10.95 -29.35 -16.38
C ASN A 268 9.90 -28.33 -16.89
N ASP A 269 10.35 -27.18 -17.41
CA ASP A 269 9.54 -25.99 -17.72
C ASP A 269 8.70 -25.45 -16.56
N GLU A 270 8.99 -25.77 -15.30
CA GLU A 270 8.45 -25.03 -14.16
C GLU A 270 9.42 -23.91 -13.76
N LYS A 271 8.86 -22.78 -13.32
CA LYS A 271 9.63 -21.59 -12.96
C LYS A 271 10.05 -21.66 -11.51
N ASN A 272 11.33 -21.92 -11.26
CA ASN A 272 11.89 -21.87 -9.91
C ASN A 272 12.04 -20.41 -9.45
N LEU A 273 11.33 -20.05 -8.37
CA LEU A 273 11.35 -18.72 -7.76
C LEU A 273 12.22 -18.63 -6.50
N TYR A 274 13.03 -19.66 -6.20
CA TYR A 274 13.87 -19.65 -5.01
C TYR A 274 14.80 -18.44 -4.97
N SER A 275 15.57 -18.19 -6.04
CA SER A 275 16.52 -17.07 -6.11
C SER A 275 15.82 -15.71 -5.97
N PHE A 276 14.59 -15.61 -6.48
CA PHE A 276 13.76 -14.43 -6.34
C PHE A 276 13.39 -14.16 -4.87
N PHE A 277 12.81 -15.16 -4.19
CA PHE A 277 12.43 -15.02 -2.79
C PHE A 277 13.65 -14.87 -1.88
N GLU A 278 14.77 -15.55 -2.17
CA GLU A 278 16.03 -15.42 -1.43
C GLU A 278 16.57 -13.99 -1.50
N ALA A 279 16.55 -13.37 -2.69
CA ALA A 279 17.03 -12.00 -2.87
C ALA A 279 16.21 -10.97 -2.08
N ILE A 280 14.88 -11.14 -2.02
CA ILE A 280 13.98 -10.16 -1.39
C ILE A 280 13.85 -10.42 0.12
N LEU A 281 13.87 -11.69 0.54
CA LEU A 281 13.70 -12.07 1.95
C LEU A 281 15.02 -12.16 2.73
N GLY A 282 16.18 -11.95 2.09
CA GLY A 282 17.48 -12.08 2.76
C GLY A 282 17.61 -11.25 4.04
N GLU A 283 17.15 -10.00 4.02
CA GLU A 283 17.17 -9.11 5.18
C GLU A 283 15.87 -9.18 6.02
N TYR A 284 14.94 -10.08 5.69
CA TYR A 284 13.64 -10.16 6.37
C TYR A 284 13.79 -10.35 7.89
N PRO A 285 13.13 -9.53 8.73
CA PRO A 285 13.27 -9.61 10.18
C PRO A 285 12.56 -10.86 10.73
N ILE A 286 13.28 -11.65 11.53
CA ILE A 286 12.78 -12.90 12.14
C ILE A 286 12.61 -12.82 13.66
N GLY A 287 12.67 -11.60 14.22
CA GLY A 287 12.64 -11.36 15.67
C GLY A 287 14.04 -11.28 16.30
N ASP A 288 14.12 -10.84 17.57
CA ASP A 288 15.36 -10.72 18.35
C ASP A 288 16.51 -9.96 17.65
N ASN A 289 16.19 -8.92 16.86
CA ASN A 289 17.15 -8.18 16.03
C ASN A 289 17.93 -9.06 15.03
N LYS A 290 17.37 -10.21 14.61
CA LYS A 290 17.96 -11.08 13.59
C LYS A 290 17.23 -10.95 12.27
N ILE A 291 18.00 -11.16 11.20
CA ILE A 291 17.54 -11.23 9.81
C ILE A 291 17.62 -12.67 9.30
N LEU A 292 16.82 -13.00 8.29
CA LEU A 292 16.75 -14.36 7.73
C LEU A 292 18.12 -14.86 7.25
N SER A 293 18.90 -14.01 6.57
CA SER A 293 20.25 -14.33 6.07
C SER A 293 21.28 -14.56 7.18
N SER A 294 20.97 -14.30 8.45
CA SER A 294 21.82 -14.69 9.58
C SER A 294 21.72 -16.19 9.90
N LEU A 295 20.65 -16.86 9.47
CA LEU A 295 20.46 -18.30 9.63
C LEU A 295 21.24 -19.09 8.57
N ARG A 296 21.46 -20.38 8.85
CA ARG A 296 22.15 -21.32 7.96
C ARG A 296 21.48 -22.69 8.02
N GLY A 297 21.63 -23.47 6.95
CA GLY A 297 21.19 -24.86 6.87
C GLY A 297 19.68 -25.05 7.10
N GLU A 298 19.30 -26.12 7.79
CA GLU A 298 17.89 -26.47 8.02
C GLU A 298 17.08 -25.37 8.71
N LYS A 299 17.68 -24.62 9.64
CA LYS A 299 17.01 -23.52 10.34
C LYS A 299 16.60 -22.39 9.39
N TYR A 300 17.47 -22.07 8.42
CA TYR A 300 17.16 -21.08 7.39
C TYR A 300 15.97 -21.55 6.54
N PHE A 301 15.99 -22.79 6.04
CA PHE A 301 14.92 -23.29 5.17
C PHE A 301 13.58 -23.44 5.89
N ALA A 302 13.59 -23.86 7.15
CA ALA A 302 12.38 -23.95 7.97
C ALA A 302 11.73 -22.57 8.13
N GLU A 303 12.53 -21.55 8.44
CA GLU A 303 12.05 -20.18 8.64
C GLU A 303 11.63 -19.52 7.32
N PHE A 304 12.39 -19.71 6.25
CA PHE A 304 12.05 -19.27 4.89
C PHE A 304 10.69 -19.82 4.44
N LYS A 305 10.45 -21.12 4.62
CA LYS A 305 9.15 -21.75 4.31
C LYS A 305 8.03 -21.22 5.20
N ARG A 306 8.30 -20.99 6.49
CA ARG A 306 7.33 -20.42 7.43
C ARG A 306 6.90 -19.01 7.01
N ILE A 307 7.84 -18.14 6.65
CA ILE A 307 7.56 -16.77 6.21
C ILE A 307 6.67 -16.81 4.96
N ILE A 308 7.04 -17.59 3.94
CA ILE A 308 6.28 -17.58 2.69
C ILE A 308 4.88 -18.18 2.86
N ASN A 309 4.74 -19.36 3.48
CA ASN A 309 3.44 -20.04 3.58
C ASN A 309 2.53 -19.48 4.66
N ASN A 310 3.07 -19.13 5.82
CA ASN A 310 2.25 -18.78 6.99
C ASN A 310 2.13 -17.26 7.19
N VAL A 311 2.97 -16.46 6.54
CA VAL A 311 2.98 -15.00 6.71
C VAL A 311 2.63 -14.28 5.41
N LEU A 312 3.19 -14.68 4.27
CA LEU A 312 3.04 -13.95 3.01
C LEU A 312 1.89 -14.47 2.13
N LEU A 313 1.62 -15.77 2.08
CA LEU A 313 0.65 -16.35 1.14
C LEU A 313 -0.74 -15.67 1.19
N GLU A 314 -1.26 -15.43 2.39
CA GLU A 314 -2.55 -14.76 2.56
C GLU A 314 -2.50 -13.29 2.10
N GLU A 315 -1.44 -12.55 2.50
CA GLU A 315 -1.23 -11.16 2.09
C GLU A 315 -1.08 -11.02 0.57
N ILE A 316 -0.41 -11.98 -0.07
CA ILE A 316 -0.24 -12.04 -1.53
C ILE A 316 -1.61 -12.23 -2.20
N ASN A 317 -2.42 -13.17 -1.72
CA ASN A 317 -3.75 -13.42 -2.28
C ASN A 317 -4.69 -12.23 -2.06
N ILE A 318 -4.62 -11.53 -0.92
CA ILE A 318 -5.36 -10.28 -0.68
C ILE A 318 -4.96 -9.20 -1.68
N ALA A 319 -3.66 -9.03 -1.95
CA ALA A 319 -3.18 -8.08 -2.94
C ALA A 319 -3.62 -8.47 -4.37
N LEU A 320 -3.60 -9.77 -4.67
CA LEU A 320 -3.94 -10.30 -5.99
C LEU A 320 -5.41 -10.17 -6.32
N GLU A 321 -6.28 -10.38 -5.33
CA GLU A 321 -7.72 -10.26 -5.45
C GLU A 321 -8.14 -8.85 -5.92
N LYS A 322 -7.35 -7.82 -5.59
CA LYS A 322 -7.59 -6.44 -6.03
C LYS A 322 -7.31 -6.21 -7.51
N PHE A 323 -6.52 -7.08 -8.14
CA PHE A 323 -6.30 -7.05 -9.59
C PHE A 323 -7.31 -7.96 -10.32
N ASP A 324 -7.51 -9.20 -9.84
CA ASP A 324 -8.44 -10.17 -10.43
C ASP A 324 -8.95 -11.16 -9.35
N HIS A 325 -10.25 -11.12 -9.03
CA HIS A 325 -10.87 -12.01 -8.04
C HIS A 325 -10.91 -13.49 -8.46
N ASN A 326 -10.70 -13.80 -9.74
CA ASN A 326 -10.80 -15.17 -10.24
C ASN A 326 -9.48 -15.95 -10.14
N PHE A 327 -8.48 -15.34 -9.49
CA PHE A 327 -7.09 -15.74 -9.57
C PHE A 327 -6.44 -15.78 -8.19
N LYS A 328 -5.91 -16.93 -7.77
CA LYS A 328 -5.25 -17.09 -6.46
C LYS A 328 -4.09 -18.09 -6.50
N ILE A 329 -3.14 -17.91 -5.60
CA ILE A 329 -2.10 -18.90 -5.30
C ILE A 329 -2.71 -19.91 -4.32
N SER A 330 -2.87 -21.16 -4.78
CA SER A 330 -3.43 -22.25 -3.96
C SER A 330 -2.39 -22.90 -3.06
N GLU A 331 -1.16 -23.02 -3.55
CA GLU A 331 -0.06 -23.62 -2.79
C GLU A 331 1.28 -23.05 -3.26
N ILE A 332 2.23 -22.90 -2.32
CA ILE A 332 3.65 -22.66 -2.65
C ILE A 332 4.42 -23.90 -2.23
N VAL A 333 4.98 -24.58 -3.23
CA VAL A 333 5.69 -25.85 -3.07
C VAL A 333 7.19 -25.58 -2.92
N PHE A 334 7.80 -26.25 -1.95
CA PHE A 334 9.22 -26.13 -1.63
C PHE A 334 9.90 -27.48 -1.72
N ASP A 335 11.03 -27.55 -2.41
CA ASP A 335 12.05 -28.57 -2.17
C ASP A 335 13.26 -27.93 -1.48
N GLY A 336 13.39 -28.21 -0.17
CA GLY A 336 14.40 -27.59 0.68
C GLY A 336 15.83 -28.07 0.40
N PHE A 337 16.00 -29.24 -0.22
CA PHE A 337 17.34 -29.74 -0.59
C PHE A 337 17.77 -29.19 -1.95
N ASP A 338 16.85 -29.09 -2.91
CA ASP A 338 17.13 -28.65 -4.27
C ASP A 338 17.01 -27.13 -4.46
N LYS A 339 16.75 -26.36 -3.40
CA LYS A 339 16.54 -24.91 -3.46
C LYS A 339 15.51 -24.54 -4.53
N THR A 340 14.32 -25.13 -4.42
CA THR A 340 13.22 -24.85 -5.35
C THR A 340 12.01 -24.26 -4.65
N VAL A 341 11.39 -23.29 -5.33
CA VAL A 341 10.11 -22.69 -4.95
C VAL A 341 9.23 -22.63 -6.19
N PHE A 342 8.09 -23.30 -6.16
CA PHE A 342 7.12 -23.33 -7.24
C PHE A 342 5.75 -22.84 -6.76
N LEU A 343 5.05 -22.09 -7.62
CA LEU A 343 3.70 -21.61 -7.34
C LEU A 343 2.67 -22.52 -8.03
N LYS A 344 1.70 -23.01 -7.27
CA LYS A 344 0.45 -23.55 -7.82
C LYS A 344 -0.63 -22.49 -7.77
N ILE A 345 -1.33 -22.38 -8.88
CA ILE A 345 -2.20 -21.25 -9.13
C ILE A 345 -3.53 -21.76 -9.67
N ASP A 346 -4.60 -21.34 -9.01
CA ASP A 346 -5.97 -21.62 -9.42
C ASP A 346 -6.53 -20.43 -10.19
N TYR A 347 -7.15 -20.71 -11.33
CA TYR A 347 -7.95 -19.76 -12.10
C TYR A 347 -9.37 -20.29 -12.25
N PHE A 348 -10.36 -19.56 -11.76
CA PHE A 348 -11.75 -20.06 -11.60
C PHE A 348 -11.82 -21.43 -10.91
N GLU A 349 -11.09 -21.57 -9.79
CA GLU A 349 -11.01 -22.82 -8.99
C GLU A 349 -10.41 -24.03 -9.74
N GLN A 350 -9.80 -23.82 -10.90
CA GLN A 350 -9.10 -24.86 -11.66
C GLN A 350 -7.59 -24.62 -11.62
N ASP A 351 -6.84 -25.69 -11.36
CA ASP A 351 -5.38 -25.64 -11.41
C ASP A 351 -4.91 -25.33 -12.84
N THR A 352 -4.10 -24.29 -12.98
CA THR A 352 -3.52 -23.86 -14.26
C THR A 352 -2.32 -24.72 -14.69
N GLY A 353 -1.80 -25.56 -13.80
CA GLY A 353 -0.57 -26.30 -14.00
C GLY A 353 0.62 -25.33 -14.13
N LYS A 354 1.19 -25.23 -15.34
CA LYS A 354 2.28 -24.30 -15.63
C LYS A 354 1.73 -22.88 -15.83
N PHE A 355 1.53 -22.15 -14.73
CA PHE A 355 0.88 -20.83 -14.73
C PHE A 355 1.47 -19.83 -15.73
N HIS A 356 2.80 -19.81 -15.91
CA HIS A 356 3.51 -18.88 -16.81
C HIS A 356 3.25 -19.13 -18.31
N LEU A 357 2.72 -20.31 -18.67
CA LEU A 357 2.29 -20.61 -20.04
C LEU A 357 0.80 -20.36 -20.25
N PHE A 358 0.01 -20.44 -19.17
CA PHE A 358 -1.44 -20.30 -19.22
C PHE A 358 -1.90 -18.85 -19.07
N LEU A 359 -1.28 -18.11 -18.14
CA LEU A 359 -1.63 -16.73 -17.87
C LEU A 359 -1.05 -15.79 -18.92
N ASN A 360 -1.80 -14.73 -19.23
CA ASN A 360 -1.29 -13.65 -20.08
C ASN A 360 -0.36 -12.72 -19.28
N GLU A 361 0.39 -11.90 -20.01
CA GLU A 361 1.40 -10.97 -19.46
C GLU A 361 0.83 -10.02 -18.40
N ALA A 362 -0.41 -9.54 -18.58
CA ALA A 362 -1.08 -8.68 -17.62
C ALA A 362 -1.30 -9.38 -16.27
N ARG A 363 -1.77 -10.64 -16.27
CA ARG A 363 -1.95 -11.42 -15.04
C ARG A 363 -0.63 -11.82 -14.39
N LEU A 364 0.38 -12.12 -15.20
CA LEU A 364 1.73 -12.39 -14.69
C LEU A 364 2.34 -11.16 -14.01
N SER A 365 2.13 -9.97 -14.59
CA SER A 365 2.55 -8.71 -13.99
C SER A 365 1.77 -8.40 -12.71
N ALA A 366 0.44 -8.66 -12.68
CA ALA A 366 -0.38 -8.53 -11.48
C ALA A 366 0.05 -9.48 -10.35
N LEU A 367 0.33 -10.74 -10.67
CA LEU A 367 0.90 -11.72 -9.74
C LEU A 367 2.22 -11.19 -9.15
N ALA A 368 3.10 -10.72 -10.02
CA ALA A 368 4.42 -10.24 -9.62
C ALA A 368 4.31 -9.02 -8.68
N MET A 369 3.51 -8.03 -9.04
CA MET A 369 3.28 -6.87 -8.17
C MET A 369 2.64 -7.27 -6.83
N SER A 370 1.70 -8.20 -6.83
CA SER A 370 1.04 -8.67 -5.61
C SER A 370 2.02 -9.32 -4.65
N ILE A 371 2.94 -10.14 -5.17
CA ILE A 371 4.03 -10.74 -4.38
C ILE A 371 4.93 -9.65 -3.79
N TYR A 372 5.41 -8.70 -4.62
CA TYR A 372 6.25 -7.61 -4.15
C TYR A 372 5.57 -6.73 -3.10
N PHE A 373 4.33 -6.31 -3.35
CA PHE A 373 3.58 -5.44 -2.46
C PHE A 373 3.28 -6.11 -1.12
N ALA A 374 2.89 -7.38 -1.12
CA ALA A 374 2.69 -8.14 0.10
C ALA A 374 3.97 -8.23 0.93
N ILE A 375 5.11 -8.52 0.29
CA ILE A 375 6.40 -8.59 0.98
C ILE A 375 6.78 -7.23 1.58
N ILE A 376 6.74 -6.16 0.78
CA ILE A 376 7.08 -4.80 1.22
C ILE A 376 6.18 -4.40 2.39
N LYS A 377 4.85 -4.49 2.23
CA LYS A 377 3.89 -4.09 3.27
C LYS A 377 4.13 -4.86 4.57
N LYS A 378 4.33 -6.18 4.48
CA LYS A 378 4.54 -7.03 5.65
C LYS A 378 5.85 -6.71 6.37
N GLN A 379 6.91 -6.51 5.61
CA GLN A 379 8.21 -6.11 6.14
C GLN A 379 8.15 -4.79 6.92
N PHE A 380 7.52 -3.76 6.36
CA PHE A 380 7.34 -2.47 7.04
C PHE A 380 6.42 -2.54 8.27
N SER A 381 5.53 -3.53 8.36
CA SER A 381 4.65 -3.72 9.53
C SER A 381 5.40 -4.12 10.81
N TYR A 382 6.64 -4.61 10.69
CA TYR A 382 7.48 -4.97 11.84
C TYR A 382 8.29 -3.79 12.41
N LEU A 383 8.23 -2.62 11.78
CA LEU A 383 8.96 -1.43 12.24
C LEU A 383 8.18 -0.70 13.33
N GLN A 384 8.85 -0.45 14.46
CA GLN A 384 8.28 0.27 15.62
C GLN A 384 8.84 1.68 15.80
N ASP A 385 9.97 2.01 15.12
CA ASP A 385 10.67 3.28 15.25
C ASP A 385 10.29 4.29 14.16
N GLU A 386 10.74 5.55 14.33
CA GLU A 386 10.73 6.56 13.27
C GLU A 386 11.38 5.97 12.01
N SER A 387 10.63 5.86 10.92
CA SER A 387 11.06 5.17 9.70
C SER A 387 10.73 5.98 8.45
N LEU A 388 11.62 5.92 7.46
CA LEU A 388 11.36 6.37 6.10
C LEU A 388 10.60 5.29 5.33
N LYS A 389 9.31 5.53 5.06
CA LYS A 389 8.46 4.62 4.28
C LYS A 389 8.34 5.16 2.85
N ILE A 390 9.14 4.66 1.93
CA ILE A 390 9.08 5.03 0.52
C ILE A 390 8.73 3.83 -0.35
N LEU A 391 8.13 4.09 -1.51
CA LEU A 391 7.90 3.10 -2.55
C LEU A 391 8.30 3.69 -3.90
N VAL A 392 9.35 3.14 -4.51
CA VAL A 392 9.94 3.62 -5.77
C VAL A 392 9.53 2.68 -6.90
N LEU A 393 8.78 3.18 -7.87
CA LEU A 393 8.15 2.38 -8.93
C LEU A 393 8.64 2.89 -10.28
N ASP A 394 9.50 2.13 -10.96
CA ASP A 394 10.10 2.52 -12.24
C ASP A 394 9.49 1.74 -13.40
N ASP A 395 8.76 2.46 -14.26
CA ASP A 395 8.28 1.94 -15.55
C ASP A 395 7.46 0.64 -15.43
N LEU A 396 6.70 0.49 -14.34
CA LEU A 396 5.94 -0.75 -14.04
C LEU A 396 4.78 -1.04 -14.99
N LEU A 397 4.29 -0.02 -15.67
CA LEU A 397 3.00 -0.07 -16.36
C LEU A 397 3.11 -0.32 -17.87
N ILE A 398 4.32 -0.54 -18.38
CA ILE A 398 4.57 -0.78 -19.81
C ILE A 398 3.82 -2.03 -20.29
N SER A 399 3.86 -3.11 -19.51
CA SER A 399 3.24 -4.41 -19.84
C SER A 399 1.81 -4.57 -19.32
N LEU A 400 1.27 -3.60 -18.58
CA LEU A 400 -0.08 -3.68 -18.02
C LEU A 400 -1.12 -3.03 -18.94
N ASP A 401 -2.28 -3.69 -19.03
CA ASP A 401 -3.48 -3.12 -19.63
C ASP A 401 -4.07 -1.97 -18.80
N MET A 402 -4.97 -1.18 -19.39
CA MET A 402 -5.54 0.00 -18.74
C MET A 402 -6.36 -0.32 -17.48
N ASN A 403 -7.00 -1.49 -17.41
CA ASN A 403 -7.80 -1.87 -16.25
C ASN A 403 -6.88 -2.13 -15.04
N ASN A 404 -5.81 -2.89 -15.25
CA ASN A 404 -4.80 -3.16 -14.23
C ASN A 404 -3.99 -1.91 -13.85
N ARG A 405 -3.78 -0.97 -14.78
CA ARG A 405 -3.21 0.36 -14.47
C ARG A 405 -4.07 1.12 -13.47
N MET A 406 -5.40 1.09 -13.62
CA MET A 406 -6.33 1.76 -12.69
C MET A 406 -6.37 1.07 -11.34
N HIS A 407 -6.42 -0.27 -11.31
CA HIS A 407 -6.35 -1.05 -10.08
C HIS A 407 -5.05 -0.80 -9.31
N LEU A 408 -3.92 -0.65 -9.99
CA LEU A 408 -2.66 -0.29 -9.34
C LEU A 408 -2.78 1.03 -8.57
N VAL A 409 -3.37 2.06 -9.19
CA VAL A 409 -3.56 3.36 -8.52
C VAL A 409 -4.43 3.23 -7.28
N ASP A 410 -5.50 2.43 -7.35
CA ASP A 410 -6.39 2.21 -6.21
C ASP A 410 -5.70 1.42 -5.09
N ILE A 411 -4.83 0.46 -5.43
CA ILE A 411 -3.97 -0.24 -4.48
C ILE A 411 -2.98 0.74 -3.83
N LEU A 412 -2.30 1.58 -4.60
CA LEU A 412 -1.36 2.58 -4.08
C LEU A 412 -2.04 3.56 -3.11
N LYS A 413 -3.27 3.98 -3.40
CA LYS A 413 -4.06 4.85 -2.50
C LYS A 413 -4.49 4.17 -1.22
N SER A 414 -4.94 2.91 -1.31
CA SER A 414 -5.55 2.21 -0.17
C SER A 414 -4.50 1.58 0.73
N GLU A 415 -3.54 0.86 0.14
CA GLU A 415 -2.60 0.01 0.87
C GLU A 415 -1.27 0.69 1.19
N PHE A 416 -0.92 1.74 0.45
CA PHE A 416 0.35 2.46 0.58
C PHE A 416 0.14 3.93 0.96
N SER A 417 -0.97 4.25 1.63
CA SER A 417 -1.29 5.62 2.06
C SER A 417 -0.32 6.21 3.08
N ASP A 418 0.35 5.35 3.86
CA ASP A 418 1.41 5.73 4.81
C ASP A 418 2.81 5.76 4.18
N PHE A 419 2.94 5.43 2.90
CA PHE A 419 4.19 5.52 2.14
C PHE A 419 4.25 6.81 1.34
N GLN A 420 5.47 7.32 1.15
CA GLN A 420 5.77 8.30 0.12
C GLN A 420 6.14 7.57 -1.18
N ILE A 421 5.29 7.72 -2.19
CA ILE A 421 5.41 6.99 -3.45
C ILE A 421 6.17 7.84 -4.47
N PHE A 422 7.16 7.25 -5.13
CA PHE A 422 7.91 7.82 -6.25
C PHE A 422 7.62 6.98 -7.49
N PHE A 423 6.85 7.51 -8.42
CA PHE A 423 6.41 6.80 -9.62
C PHE A 423 7.09 7.40 -10.85
N PHE A 424 7.87 6.59 -11.56
CA PHE A 424 8.57 6.99 -12.79
C PHE A 424 7.90 6.32 -13.99
N THR A 425 7.70 7.10 -15.05
CA THR A 425 7.13 6.61 -16.30
C THR A 425 7.78 7.29 -17.51
N HIS A 426 7.95 6.56 -18.59
CA HIS A 426 8.25 7.12 -19.91
C HIS A 426 6.99 7.32 -20.78
N ASP A 427 5.81 6.88 -20.33
CA ASP A 427 4.53 7.06 -21.02
C ASP A 427 3.90 8.40 -20.58
N LYS A 428 3.89 9.38 -21.51
CA LYS A 428 3.33 10.72 -21.27
C LYS A 428 1.81 10.70 -21.12
N GLY A 429 1.11 9.81 -21.84
CA GLY A 429 -0.34 9.70 -21.73
C GLY A 429 -0.74 9.17 -20.35
N LEU A 430 -0.04 8.15 -19.88
CA LEU A 430 -0.21 7.60 -18.53
C LEU A 430 0.08 8.64 -17.45
N PHE A 431 1.17 9.39 -17.59
CA PHE A 431 1.53 10.47 -16.68
C PHE A 431 0.39 11.49 -16.51
N GLU A 432 -0.18 11.98 -17.62
CA GLU A 432 -1.28 12.96 -17.56
C GLU A 432 -2.56 12.38 -16.92
N ILE A 433 -2.84 11.09 -17.14
CA ILE A 433 -3.96 10.40 -16.48
C ILE A 433 -3.71 10.31 -14.98
N PHE A 434 -2.51 9.93 -14.55
CA PHE A 434 -2.18 9.66 -13.15
C PHE A 434 -2.08 10.92 -12.30
N LYS A 435 -1.67 12.06 -12.89
CA LYS A 435 -1.62 13.38 -12.21
C LYS A 435 -2.92 13.72 -11.48
N ASP A 436 -4.05 13.38 -12.09
CA ASP A 436 -5.38 13.71 -11.57
C ASP A 436 -5.94 12.61 -10.63
N LYS A 437 -5.18 11.54 -10.37
CA LYS A 437 -5.67 10.40 -9.57
C LYS A 437 -5.20 10.43 -8.13
N MET A 438 -4.00 10.93 -7.82
CA MET A 438 -3.51 11.09 -6.44
C MET A 438 -2.90 12.47 -6.28
N GLU A 439 -2.64 12.87 -5.04
CA GLU A 439 -1.92 14.10 -4.76
C GLU A 439 -0.42 13.92 -5.08
N TRP A 440 -0.05 14.26 -6.32
CA TRP A 440 1.32 14.18 -6.80
C TRP A 440 2.00 15.56 -6.83
N LYS A 441 3.27 15.60 -6.45
CA LYS A 441 4.23 16.56 -6.99
C LYS A 441 4.77 15.98 -8.30
N ALA A 442 4.41 16.60 -9.41
CA ALA A 442 4.73 16.07 -10.73
C ALA A 442 5.95 16.76 -11.34
N PHE A 443 6.87 15.99 -11.90
CA PHE A 443 8.04 16.48 -12.64
C PHE A 443 8.12 15.84 -14.02
N GLU A 444 8.75 16.56 -14.93
CA GLU A 444 9.10 16.12 -16.27
C GLU A 444 10.60 16.30 -16.45
N ILE A 445 11.29 15.25 -16.89
CA ILE A 445 12.73 15.29 -17.17
C ILE A 445 12.95 15.10 -18.67
N TYR A 446 13.64 16.04 -19.28
CA TYR A 446 13.95 16.05 -20.71
C TYR A 446 15.44 15.93 -20.94
N VAL A 447 15.82 15.60 -22.18
CA VAL A 447 17.20 15.72 -22.63
C VAL A 447 17.40 17.12 -23.18
N ASP A 448 18.35 17.85 -22.64
CA ASP A 448 18.86 19.10 -23.17
C ASP A 448 20.35 18.95 -23.51
N ARG A 449 20.98 20.00 -24.04
CA ARG A 449 22.38 19.98 -24.46
C ARG A 449 23.17 21.02 -23.70
N HIS A 450 24.29 20.57 -23.14
CA HIS A 450 25.31 21.48 -22.66
C HIS A 450 25.93 22.25 -23.85
N ASN A 451 26.52 23.41 -23.57
CA ASN A 451 27.17 24.25 -24.58
C ASN A 451 28.29 23.50 -25.33
N ASP A 452 28.94 22.54 -24.67
CA ASP A 452 29.99 21.70 -25.26
C ASP A 452 29.44 20.52 -26.09
N GLY A 453 28.12 20.41 -26.24
CA GLY A 453 27.45 19.50 -27.16
C GLY A 453 27.05 18.13 -26.59
N TYR A 454 27.39 17.82 -25.34
CA TYR A 454 26.92 16.61 -24.68
C TYR A 454 25.52 16.78 -24.07
N GLU A 455 24.82 15.66 -23.86
CA GLU A 455 23.45 15.63 -23.34
C GLU A 455 23.44 15.80 -21.81
N ILE A 456 22.51 16.62 -21.31
CA ILE A 456 22.26 16.86 -19.88
C ILE A 456 20.76 16.77 -19.56
N PRO A 457 20.38 16.37 -18.35
CA PRO A 457 19.00 16.42 -17.89
C PRO A 457 18.50 17.87 -17.79
N PHE A 458 17.28 18.10 -18.24
CA PHE A 458 16.53 19.32 -17.97
C PHE A 458 15.32 18.99 -17.10
N LEU A 459 15.25 19.57 -15.91
CA LEU A 459 14.20 19.32 -14.96
C LEU A 459 13.12 20.39 -15.06
N LYS A 460 11.88 19.94 -15.23
CA LYS A 460 10.71 20.80 -15.28
C LYS A 460 9.69 20.36 -14.24
N THR A 461 9.22 21.29 -13.41
CA THR A 461 8.04 21.03 -12.57
C THR A 461 6.79 21.01 -13.44
N SER A 462 5.99 19.94 -13.35
CA SER A 462 4.80 19.72 -14.17
C SER A 462 3.57 20.38 -13.56
N ASN A 463 3.52 21.69 -13.69
CA ASN A 463 2.41 22.52 -13.19
C ASN A 463 1.09 22.19 -13.92
N SER A 464 -0.03 22.33 -13.22
CA SER A 464 -1.38 22.31 -13.83
C SER A 464 -1.55 23.45 -14.84
N LEU A 465 -2.49 23.33 -15.78
CA LEU A 465 -2.76 24.38 -16.78
C LEU A 465 -3.06 25.74 -16.11
N LEU A 466 -3.75 25.72 -14.97
CA LEU A 466 -4.06 26.91 -14.19
C LEU A 466 -2.82 27.53 -13.54
N GLU A 467 -1.94 26.72 -12.95
CA GLU A 467 -0.66 27.20 -12.41
C GLU A 467 0.25 27.74 -13.51
N GLN A 468 0.28 27.10 -14.69
CA GLN A 468 0.99 27.62 -15.85
C GLN A 468 0.42 28.96 -16.31
N ALA A 469 -0.91 29.11 -16.33
CA ALA A 469 -1.57 30.37 -16.64
C ALA A 469 -1.14 31.47 -15.65
N LYS A 470 -1.12 31.17 -14.33
CA LYS A 470 -0.63 32.10 -13.30
C LYS A 470 0.83 32.48 -13.53
N LEU A 471 1.71 31.52 -13.82
CA LEU A 471 3.13 31.76 -14.11
C LEU A 471 3.30 32.71 -15.31
N GLN A 472 2.61 32.46 -16.43
CA GLN A 472 2.67 33.33 -17.60
C GLN A 472 2.15 34.75 -17.32
N LYS A 473 1.12 34.89 -16.46
CA LYS A 473 0.68 36.20 -15.98
C LYS A 473 1.80 36.91 -15.22
N HIS A 474 2.52 36.22 -14.33
CA HIS A 474 3.64 36.79 -13.58
C HIS A 474 4.79 37.25 -14.50
N LEU A 475 5.04 36.50 -15.58
CA LEU A 475 5.99 36.86 -16.64
C LEU A 475 5.48 37.97 -17.59
N LYS A 476 4.27 38.50 -17.37
CA LYS A 476 3.59 39.51 -18.20
C LYS A 476 3.20 39.03 -19.61
N ASN A 477 3.19 37.71 -19.83
CA ASN A 477 2.72 37.10 -21.07
C ASN A 477 1.20 36.84 -20.99
N TYR A 478 0.40 37.91 -21.04
CA TYR A 478 -1.04 37.84 -20.78
C TYR A 478 -1.82 37.01 -21.80
N ASP A 479 -1.45 37.05 -23.07
CA ASP A 479 -2.10 36.24 -24.12
C ASP A 479 -1.88 34.74 -23.89
N CYS A 480 -0.64 34.35 -23.57
CA CYS A 480 -0.31 32.97 -23.22
C CYS A 480 -1.05 32.52 -21.96
N SER A 481 -1.14 33.40 -20.94
CA SER A 481 -1.89 33.14 -19.72
C SER A 481 -3.37 32.90 -20.00
N ALA A 482 -4.01 33.76 -20.80
CA ALA A 482 -5.41 33.64 -21.19
C ALA A 482 -5.69 32.36 -21.98
N ASN A 483 -4.79 31.98 -22.89
CA ASN A 483 -4.92 30.74 -23.66
C ASN A 483 -4.81 29.50 -22.77
N LEU A 484 -3.85 29.47 -21.84
CA LEU A 484 -3.71 28.38 -20.86
C LEU A 484 -4.93 28.30 -19.93
N LEU A 485 -5.45 29.46 -19.52
CA LEU A 485 -6.65 29.56 -18.70
C LEU A 485 -7.87 29.00 -19.45
N ARG A 486 -7.99 29.28 -20.75
CA ARG A 486 -9.02 28.69 -21.63
C ARG A 486 -8.92 27.17 -21.68
N GLN A 487 -7.73 26.62 -21.93
CA GLN A 487 -7.53 25.17 -21.96
C GLN A 487 -7.87 24.54 -20.60
N SER A 488 -7.50 25.21 -19.51
CA SER A 488 -7.81 24.75 -18.15
C SER A 488 -9.32 24.63 -17.92
N ILE A 489 -10.10 25.63 -18.32
CA ILE A 489 -11.56 25.59 -18.14
C ILE A 489 -12.24 24.61 -19.09
N GLU A 490 -11.77 24.47 -20.33
CA GLU A 490 -12.25 23.44 -21.25
C GLU A 490 -12.02 22.03 -20.66
N LYS A 491 -10.82 21.76 -20.12
CA LYS A 491 -10.50 20.49 -19.44
C LYS A 491 -11.43 20.25 -18.24
N LEU A 492 -11.69 21.27 -17.42
CA LEU A 492 -12.55 21.18 -16.24
C LEU A 492 -14.01 20.87 -16.62
N LEU A 493 -14.56 21.59 -17.60
CA LEU A 493 -15.94 21.37 -18.06
C LEU A 493 -16.11 19.99 -18.71
N CYS A 494 -15.10 19.50 -19.43
CA CYS A 494 -15.10 18.16 -20.00
C CYS A 494 -15.13 17.04 -18.94
N LYS A 495 -14.56 17.28 -17.74
CA LYS A 495 -14.66 16.35 -16.60
C LYS A 495 -16.02 16.45 -15.89
N PHE A 496 -16.57 17.65 -15.78
CA PHE A 496 -17.81 17.90 -15.07
C PHE A 496 -19.05 17.39 -15.82
N LEU A 497 -19.04 17.47 -17.14
CA LEU A 497 -20.16 17.07 -17.99
C LEU A 497 -20.13 15.59 -18.33
N PRO A 498 -21.30 14.91 -18.39
CA PRO A 498 -21.38 13.55 -18.89
C PRO A 498 -21.08 13.49 -20.40
N PRO A 499 -20.58 12.36 -20.94
CA PRO A 499 -20.09 12.27 -22.32
C PRO A 499 -21.09 12.70 -23.38
N GLU A 500 -22.39 12.44 -23.18
CA GLU A 500 -23.43 12.80 -24.16
C GLU A 500 -23.61 14.32 -24.28
N LYS A 501 -23.17 15.08 -23.27
CA LYS A 501 -23.23 16.54 -23.24
C LYS A 501 -21.96 17.23 -23.75
N LEU A 502 -20.94 16.47 -24.15
CA LEU A 502 -19.69 17.00 -24.73
C LEU A 502 -19.75 17.19 -26.25
N VAL A 503 -20.77 16.61 -26.89
CA VAL A 503 -20.96 16.64 -28.33
C VAL A 503 -22.25 17.36 -28.72
N ASN A 504 -22.26 17.95 -29.92
CA ASN A 504 -23.47 18.49 -30.51
C ASN A 504 -24.31 17.38 -31.19
N ARG A 505 -25.47 17.77 -31.75
CA ARG A 505 -26.39 16.85 -32.46
C ARG A 505 -25.75 16.09 -33.64
N ASN A 506 -24.63 16.59 -34.16
CA ASN A 506 -23.89 15.97 -35.26
C ASN A 506 -22.69 15.15 -34.75
N CYS A 507 -22.66 14.78 -33.47
CA CYS A 507 -21.59 14.06 -32.81
C CYS A 507 -20.21 14.74 -32.90
N LYS A 508 -20.17 16.07 -33.05
CA LYS A 508 -18.92 16.86 -33.03
C LYS A 508 -18.70 17.45 -31.64
N ALA A 509 -17.45 17.48 -31.19
CA ALA A 509 -17.05 18.11 -29.94
C ALA A 509 -17.51 19.58 -29.86
N LEU A 510 -17.97 19.99 -28.69
CA LEU A 510 -18.41 21.37 -28.43
C LEU A 510 -17.22 22.31 -28.25
N ASP A 511 -17.41 23.57 -28.63
CA ASP A 511 -16.51 24.65 -28.26
C ASP A 511 -16.78 25.10 -26.81
N LEU A 512 -15.93 25.99 -26.27
CA LEU A 512 -16.10 26.51 -24.91
C LEU A 512 -17.47 27.15 -24.68
N ASN A 513 -18.08 27.78 -25.70
CA ASN A 513 -19.44 28.31 -25.59
C ASN A 513 -20.46 27.19 -25.36
N GLY A 514 -20.43 26.14 -26.17
CA GLY A 514 -21.31 24.99 -26.04
C GLY A 514 -21.11 24.26 -24.71
N LEU A 515 -19.85 24.09 -24.27
CA LEU A 515 -19.54 23.49 -22.97
C LEU A 515 -20.12 24.29 -21.80
N ILE A 516 -19.97 25.62 -21.79
CA ILE A 516 -20.54 26.47 -20.74
C ILE A 516 -22.07 26.39 -20.73
N GLN A 517 -22.71 26.48 -21.90
CA GLN A 517 -24.17 26.40 -22.00
C GLN A 517 -24.70 25.05 -21.50
N ASN A 518 -24.04 23.96 -21.88
CA ASN A 518 -24.41 22.62 -21.43
C ASN A 518 -24.15 22.42 -19.94
N ALA A 519 -23.08 23.00 -19.38
CA ALA A 519 -22.78 22.96 -17.95
C ALA A 519 -23.85 23.69 -17.14
N ILE A 520 -24.27 24.89 -17.57
CA ILE A 520 -25.36 25.63 -16.92
C ILE A 520 -26.67 24.83 -16.98
N ALA A 521 -27.01 24.27 -18.14
CA ALA A 521 -28.21 23.46 -18.29
C ALA A 521 -28.16 22.17 -17.46
N PHE A 522 -26.98 21.54 -17.36
CA PHE A 522 -26.78 20.35 -16.54
C PHE A 522 -26.94 20.63 -15.05
N GLU A 523 -26.34 21.72 -14.54
CA GLU A 523 -26.46 22.10 -13.12
C GLU A 523 -27.89 22.49 -12.76
N ASN A 524 -28.59 23.22 -13.63
CA ASN A 524 -30.00 23.58 -13.43
C ASN A 524 -30.95 22.37 -13.41
N ALA A 525 -30.59 21.27 -14.08
CA ALA A 525 -31.41 20.07 -14.13
C ALA A 525 -31.28 19.18 -12.88
N LYS A 526 -30.30 19.45 -12.00
CA LYS A 526 -30.12 18.72 -10.74
C LYS A 526 -31.23 19.08 -9.75
N THR A 527 -31.70 18.10 -8.98
CA THR A 527 -32.68 18.30 -7.90
C THR A 527 -32.14 19.20 -6.79
N ALA A 528 -30.86 19.05 -6.45
CA ALA A 528 -30.12 19.93 -5.53
C ALA A 528 -29.18 20.85 -6.33
N LYS A 529 -29.75 21.83 -7.03
CA LYS A 529 -28.98 22.80 -7.83
C LYS A 529 -28.09 23.69 -6.96
N ASN A 530 -26.86 23.94 -7.41
CA ASN A 530 -25.98 24.92 -6.77
C ASN A 530 -26.00 26.27 -7.53
N GLN A 531 -26.65 27.27 -6.93
CA GLN A 531 -26.78 28.60 -7.55
C GLN A 531 -25.43 29.31 -7.71
N ALA A 532 -24.45 29.04 -6.84
CA ALA A 532 -23.12 29.64 -6.95
C ALA A 532 -22.42 29.18 -8.23
N ILE A 533 -22.48 27.87 -8.54
CA ILE A 533 -21.91 27.31 -9.78
C ILE A 533 -22.57 27.94 -11.01
N ILE A 534 -23.90 28.07 -11.02
CA ILE A 534 -24.63 28.67 -12.14
C ILE A 534 -24.23 30.14 -12.33
N ASN A 535 -24.09 30.90 -11.24
CA ASN A 535 -23.66 32.29 -11.30
C ASN A 535 -22.23 32.39 -11.86
N SER A 536 -21.31 31.55 -11.39
CA SER A 536 -19.92 31.54 -11.86
C SER A 536 -19.80 31.14 -13.33
N LEU A 537 -20.55 30.13 -13.79
CA LEU A 537 -20.61 29.74 -15.21
C LEU A 537 -21.20 30.85 -16.09
N THR A 538 -22.17 31.59 -15.57
CA THR A 538 -22.75 32.74 -16.29
C THR A 538 -21.74 33.88 -16.39
N GLN A 539 -21.01 34.18 -15.31
CA GLN A 539 -19.94 35.18 -15.32
C GLN A 539 -18.79 34.79 -16.26
N LEU A 540 -18.44 33.51 -16.32
CA LEU A 540 -17.44 32.96 -17.22
C LEU A 540 -17.78 33.23 -18.70
N GLN A 541 -19.07 33.30 -19.05
CA GLN A 541 -19.50 33.62 -20.41
C GLN A 541 -19.08 35.04 -20.85
N THR A 542 -19.00 35.99 -19.91
CA THR A 542 -18.50 37.34 -20.13
C THR A 542 -16.99 37.31 -20.42
N PHE A 543 -16.22 36.65 -19.55
CA PHE A 543 -14.76 36.54 -19.72
C PHE A 543 -14.36 35.73 -20.95
N ARG A 544 -15.19 34.77 -21.39
CA ARG A 544 -14.95 34.02 -22.60
C ARG A 544 -14.72 34.92 -23.81
N ARG A 545 -15.56 35.95 -23.98
CA ARG A 545 -15.49 36.82 -25.17
C ARG A 545 -14.30 37.77 -25.12
N VAL A 546 -14.00 38.32 -23.95
CA VAL A 546 -13.03 39.41 -23.80
C VAL A 546 -11.60 38.90 -23.56
N ILE A 547 -11.45 37.74 -22.91
CA ILE A 547 -10.14 37.22 -22.46
C ILE A 547 -9.83 35.86 -23.09
N LEU A 548 -10.71 34.88 -22.92
CA LEU A 548 -10.36 33.49 -23.29
C LEU A 548 -10.32 33.29 -24.81
N ASN A 549 -11.25 33.90 -25.54
CA ASN A 549 -11.25 33.85 -27.01
C ASN A 549 -10.15 34.73 -27.59
N SER A 550 -9.86 35.88 -26.97
CA SER A 550 -8.83 36.79 -27.46
C SER A 550 -7.43 36.21 -27.32
N GLY A 551 -7.13 35.48 -26.24
CA GLY A 551 -5.85 34.79 -26.09
C GLY A 551 -5.61 33.63 -27.07
N SER A 552 -6.65 33.10 -27.73
CA SER A 552 -6.53 31.91 -28.60
C SER A 552 -6.55 32.20 -30.11
N HIS A 553 -6.92 33.42 -30.52
CA HIS A 553 -7.01 33.82 -31.92
C HIS A 553 -6.26 35.11 -32.14
N TYR A 554 -5.73 35.36 -33.33
CA TYR A 554 -5.18 36.68 -33.63
C TYR A 554 -6.30 37.73 -33.59
N ASN A 555 -6.11 38.78 -32.77
CA ASN A 555 -7.00 39.94 -32.68
C ASN A 555 -6.28 41.12 -32.01
N ASP A 556 -6.88 42.31 -32.11
CA ASP A 556 -6.32 43.55 -31.54
C ASP A 556 -6.81 43.84 -30.10
N VAL A 557 -7.45 42.88 -29.43
CA VAL A 557 -7.96 43.05 -28.05
C VAL A 557 -6.82 42.90 -27.06
N ILE A 558 -6.53 43.98 -26.33
CA ILE A 558 -5.52 43.98 -25.28
C ILE A 558 -6.11 43.35 -24.01
N ILE A 559 -5.43 42.34 -23.48
CA ILE A 559 -5.79 41.71 -22.21
C ILE A 559 -5.16 42.50 -21.06
N TYR A 560 -5.98 43.07 -20.19
CA TYR A 560 -5.52 43.81 -19.02
C TYR A 560 -5.28 42.88 -17.82
N LYS A 561 -4.23 43.17 -17.04
CA LYS A 561 -3.84 42.39 -15.86
C LYS A 561 -5.01 42.13 -14.90
N LYS A 562 -5.78 43.17 -14.56
CA LYS A 562 -6.88 43.07 -13.57
C LYS A 562 -8.00 42.16 -14.06
N GLU A 563 -8.38 42.25 -15.32
CA GLU A 563 -9.43 41.41 -15.90
C GLU A 563 -8.99 39.94 -15.94
N LEU A 564 -7.71 39.70 -16.26
CA LEU A 564 -7.11 38.37 -16.22
C LEU A 564 -7.04 37.81 -14.79
N GLU A 565 -6.76 38.64 -13.78
CA GLU A 565 -6.80 38.25 -12.37
C GLU A 565 -8.22 37.84 -11.95
N GLU A 566 -9.23 38.65 -12.27
CA GLU A 566 -10.63 38.32 -11.99
C GLU A 566 -11.08 37.02 -12.68
N ALA A 567 -10.59 36.76 -13.90
CA ALA A 567 -10.88 35.51 -14.60
C ALA A 567 -10.20 34.28 -13.98
N ILE A 568 -8.96 34.44 -13.47
CA ILE A 568 -8.26 33.37 -12.74
C ILE A 568 -9.00 33.05 -11.45
N ASP A 569 -9.33 34.07 -10.65
CA ASP A 569 -10.03 33.90 -9.37
C ASP A 569 -11.40 33.23 -9.55
N LEU A 570 -12.12 33.59 -10.61
CA LEU A 570 -13.39 32.95 -10.97
C LEU A 570 -13.20 31.46 -11.30
N ILE A 571 -12.18 31.12 -12.09
CA ILE A 571 -11.91 29.72 -12.50
C ILE A 571 -11.43 28.89 -11.32
N GLU A 572 -10.67 29.47 -10.39
CA GLU A 572 -10.31 28.82 -9.12
C GLU A 572 -11.55 28.52 -8.29
N THR A 573 -12.39 29.52 -8.07
CA THR A 573 -13.67 29.33 -7.35
C THR A 573 -14.53 28.27 -8.02
N LEU A 574 -14.59 28.27 -9.35
CA LEU A 574 -15.38 27.30 -10.10
C LEU A 574 -14.79 25.89 -10.01
N ARG A 575 -13.47 25.75 -10.01
CA ARG A 575 -12.78 24.46 -9.80
C ARG A 575 -13.10 23.87 -8.44
N GLU A 576 -12.97 24.65 -7.37
CA GLU A 576 -13.27 24.21 -5.99
C GLU A 576 -14.72 23.78 -5.78
N ASN A 577 -15.66 24.33 -6.57
CA ASN A 577 -17.08 23.96 -6.47
C ASN A 577 -17.47 22.77 -7.37
N LEU A 578 -16.62 22.38 -8.34
CA LEU A 578 -16.91 21.30 -9.29
C LEU A 578 -16.14 20.00 -9.01
N GLU A 579 -14.97 20.11 -8.38
CA GLU A 579 -14.23 18.97 -7.78
C GLU A 579 -14.91 18.50 -6.49
#